data_AF-A0A8I2YEX9-F1
#
_entry.id   AF-A0A8I2YEX9-F1
#
_cell.length_a   1.000
_cell.length_b   1.000
_cell.length_c   1.000
_cell.angle_alpha   90.00
_cell.angle_beta   90.00
_cell.angle_gamma   90.00
#
_symmetry.space_group_name_H-M   'P 1'
#
loop_
_entity.id
_entity.type
_entity.pdbx_description
1 polymer ?
#
loop_
_entity_poly.entity_id
_entity_poly.type
_entity_poly.pdbx_seq_one_letter_code
_entity_poly.pdbx_strand_id
1 'polypeptide(L)'
;MSAEPPNQSPPSPTSIPTFPAIRTCTHDVFHVRPCLWQMKVVDAILRGNDVLCIAGTGMGKTLMFWMPLLFRPDGIQIVITPLNLLGKQNVAALERAHIPAISISAETATPANFHVSTLKASRKLIQDNLTFKLGHPHS
;
A
#
# COMPACT_ATOMS: atom_id res chain seq x y z
N MET A 1 -50.16 2.58 8.03
CA MET A 1 -48.96 2.54 8.89
C MET A 1 -47.87 1.81 8.11
N SER A 2 -47.10 2.54 7.33
CA SER A 2 -45.97 2.00 6.57
C SER A 2 -44.73 2.18 7.43
N ALA A 3 -44.16 1.09 7.94
CA ALA A 3 -42.88 1.12 8.62
C ALA A 3 -41.77 1.13 7.57
N GLU A 4 -41.04 2.23 7.46
CA GLU A 4 -39.77 2.29 6.74
C GLU A 4 -38.74 1.37 7.45
N PRO A 5 -37.96 0.55 6.71
CA PRO A 5 -36.88 -0.22 7.32
C PRO A 5 -35.76 0.73 7.80
N PRO A 6 -35.03 0.38 8.87
CA PRO A 6 -34.00 1.23 9.43
C PRO A 6 -32.92 1.52 8.38
N ASN A 7 -32.67 2.81 8.19
CA ASN A 7 -31.59 3.41 7.41
C ASN A 7 -30.23 2.77 7.76
N GLN A 8 -29.86 1.70 7.07
CA GLN A 8 -28.49 1.21 7.04
C GLN A 8 -27.75 2.00 5.99
N SER A 9 -27.07 3.06 6.43
CA SER A 9 -26.01 3.68 5.66
C SER A 9 -25.04 2.59 5.17
N PRO A 10 -24.54 2.68 3.92
CA PRO A 10 -23.58 1.70 3.41
C PRO A 10 -22.35 1.65 4.32
N PRO A 11 -21.76 0.46 4.58
CA PRO A 11 -20.57 0.35 5.42
C PRO A 11 -19.46 1.22 4.83
N SER A 12 -18.94 2.13 5.66
CA SER A 12 -17.84 3.03 5.32
C SER A 12 -16.58 2.23 4.97
N PRO A 13 -15.92 2.50 3.83
CA PRO A 13 -14.68 1.83 3.49
C PRO A 13 -13.52 2.41 4.32
N THR A 14 -12.57 1.54 4.69
CA THR A 14 -11.26 1.79 5.36
C THR A 14 -11.26 2.03 6.86
N SER A 15 -11.26 0.93 7.63
CA SER A 15 -10.71 0.92 8.99
C SER A 15 -9.20 1.15 8.93
N ILE A 16 -8.71 2.24 9.52
CA ILE A 16 -7.27 2.51 9.67
C ILE A 16 -6.62 1.29 10.37
N PRO A 17 -5.56 0.69 9.80
CA PRO A 17 -4.97 -0.53 10.35
C PRO A 17 -4.25 -0.26 11.68
N THR A 18 -4.23 -1.28 12.55
CA THR A 18 -3.48 -1.24 13.81
C THR A 18 -1.98 -1.41 13.58
N PHE A 19 -1.13 -0.99 14.52
CA PHE A 19 0.33 -1.18 14.38
C PHE A 19 0.76 -2.64 14.20
N PRO A 20 0.17 -3.64 14.90
CA PRO A 20 0.44 -5.04 14.60
C PRO A 20 0.09 -5.42 13.16
N ALA A 21 -1.04 -4.95 12.63
CA ALA A 21 -1.41 -5.21 11.24
C ALA A 21 -0.41 -4.58 10.26
N ILE A 22 -0.01 -3.32 10.50
CA ILE A 22 1.03 -2.64 9.72
C ILE A 22 2.32 -3.47 9.70
N ARG A 23 2.77 -3.93 10.88
CA ARG A 23 3.97 -4.76 11.01
C ARG A 23 3.86 -6.09 10.25
N THR A 24 2.76 -6.82 10.43
CA THR A 24 2.56 -8.13 9.81
C THR A 24 2.54 -8.01 8.29
N CYS A 25 1.70 -7.15 7.72
CA CYS A 25 1.64 -7.00 6.26
C CYS A 25 2.98 -6.53 5.67
N THR A 26 3.69 -5.62 6.35
CA THR A 26 5.03 -5.17 5.89
C THR A 26 6.03 -6.32 5.88
N HIS A 27 6.01 -7.17 6.91
CA HIS A 27 6.88 -8.33 6.98
C HIS A 27 6.55 -9.37 5.90
N ASP A 28 5.26 -9.62 5.66
CA ASP A 28 4.84 -10.63 4.71
C ASP A 28 5.15 -10.25 3.25
N VAL A 29 5.09 -8.96 2.93
CA VAL A 29 5.33 -8.45 1.57
C VAL A 29 6.78 -8.04 1.32
N PHE A 30 7.40 -7.35 2.27
CA PHE A 30 8.76 -6.81 2.09
C PHE A 30 9.84 -7.59 2.83
N HIS A 31 9.48 -8.59 3.63
CA HIS A 31 10.41 -9.37 4.45
C HIS A 31 11.25 -8.52 5.42
N VAL A 32 10.71 -7.35 5.82
CA VAL A 32 11.35 -6.41 6.75
C VAL A 32 10.36 -6.07 7.86
N ARG A 33 10.87 -5.97 9.09
CA ARG A 33 10.08 -5.52 10.24
C ARG A 33 10.22 -4.01 10.43
N PRO A 34 9.15 -3.23 10.27
CA PRO A 34 9.21 -1.80 10.53
C PRO A 34 9.35 -1.53 12.02
N CYS A 35 10.15 -0.52 12.37
CA CYS A 35 10.26 -0.04 13.74
C CYS A 35 9.10 0.91 14.10
N LEU A 36 8.99 1.28 15.37
CA LEU A 36 7.83 2.02 15.88
C LEU A 36 7.62 3.36 15.17
N TRP A 37 8.69 4.13 14.93
CA TRP A 37 8.56 5.45 14.32
C TRP A 37 8.15 5.37 12.85
N GLN A 38 8.59 4.35 12.11
CA GLN A 38 8.13 4.10 10.73
C GLN A 38 6.63 3.80 10.70
N MET A 39 6.13 2.96 11.63
CA MET A 39 4.70 2.68 11.73
C MET A 39 3.88 3.91 12.13
N LYS A 40 4.41 4.79 12.99
CA LYS A 40 3.75 6.06 13.34
C LYS A 40 3.61 7.00 12.14
N VAL A 41 4.66 7.10 11.31
CA VAL A 41 4.60 7.87 10.05
C VAL A 41 3.53 7.30 9.12
N VAL A 42 3.49 5.98 8.96
CA VAL A 42 2.52 5.32 8.08
C VAL A 42 1.09 5.46 8.59
N ASP A 43 0.85 5.32 9.90
CA ASP A 43 -0.48 5.56 10.48
C ASP A 43 -0.96 7.01 10.24
N ALA A 44 -0.08 8.00 10.39
CA ALA A 44 -0.40 9.39 10.08
C ALA A 44 -0.76 9.58 8.58
N ILE A 45 0.03 8.99 7.67
CA ILE A 45 -0.26 9.02 6.22
C ILE A 45 -1.60 8.34 5.91
N LEU A 46 -1.89 7.20 6.53
CA LEU A 46 -3.12 6.43 6.31
C LEU A 46 -4.35 7.18 6.82
N ARG A 47 -4.22 7.98 7.89
CA ARG A 47 -5.23 8.92 8.39
C ARG A 47 -5.46 10.13 7.48
N GLY A 48 -4.62 10.33 6.46
CA GLY A 48 -4.71 11.47 5.56
C GLY A 48 -4.00 12.73 6.06
N ASN A 49 -3.09 12.59 7.04
CA ASN A 49 -2.30 13.73 7.52
C ASN A 49 -1.09 13.98 6.62
N ASP A 50 -0.72 15.26 6.48
CA ASP A 50 0.58 15.64 5.93
C ASP A 50 1.70 15.36 6.92
N VAL A 51 2.79 14.74 6.46
CA VAL A 51 3.89 14.29 7.32
C VAL A 51 5.23 14.81 6.82
N LEU A 52 5.94 15.56 7.68
CA LEU A 52 7.35 15.86 7.53
C LEU A 52 8.18 14.88 8.38
N CYS A 53 8.92 14.00 7.73
CA CYS A 53 9.81 13.05 8.42
C CYS A 53 11.28 13.45 8.25
N ILE A 54 11.97 13.66 9.37
CA ILE A 54 13.42 13.88 9.42
C ILE A 54 14.07 12.61 9.96
N ALA A 55 14.89 11.96 9.12
CA ALA A 55 15.60 10.74 9.48
C ALA A 55 17.00 10.73 8.85
N GLY A 56 18.00 10.23 9.58
CA GLY A 56 19.37 10.07 9.10
C GLY A 56 19.49 9.04 7.98
N THR A 57 20.56 9.13 7.17
CA THR A 57 20.86 8.14 6.12
C THR A 57 21.00 6.74 6.73
N GLY A 58 20.54 5.70 6.02
CA GLY A 58 20.54 4.32 6.52
C GLY A 58 19.39 3.96 7.46
N MET A 59 18.58 4.92 7.94
CA MET A 59 17.45 4.63 8.85
C MET A 59 16.23 3.97 8.17
N GLY A 60 16.34 3.52 6.92
CA GLY A 60 15.24 2.80 6.26
C GLY A 60 14.01 3.66 5.92
N LYS A 61 14.18 4.98 5.76
CA LYS A 61 13.08 5.90 5.42
C LYS A 61 12.32 5.52 4.14
N THR A 62 12.97 4.88 3.18
CA THR A 62 12.35 4.42 1.93
C THR A 62 11.18 3.46 2.17
N LEU A 63 11.26 2.59 3.19
CA LEU A 63 10.21 1.62 3.49
C LEU A 63 8.85 2.29 3.76
N MET A 64 8.86 3.48 4.38
CA MET A 64 7.64 4.21 4.73
C MET A 64 6.93 4.78 3.51
N PHE A 65 7.62 4.96 2.38
CA PHE A 65 6.93 5.30 1.14
C PHE A 65 6.05 4.14 0.71
N TRP A 66 6.51 2.89 0.81
CA TRP A 66 5.79 1.74 0.26
C TRP A 66 4.73 1.15 1.18
N MET A 67 4.94 1.20 2.51
CA MET A 67 4.00 0.62 3.48
C MET A 67 2.53 1.08 3.31
N PRO A 68 2.22 2.36 3.01
CA PRO A 68 0.85 2.80 2.74
C PRO A 68 0.15 2.07 1.58
N LEU A 69 0.88 1.59 0.57
CA LEU A 69 0.32 0.85 -0.57
C LEU A 69 -0.39 -0.43 -0.13
N LEU A 70 0.10 -1.08 0.92
CA LEU A 70 -0.45 -2.34 1.43
C LEU A 70 -1.88 -2.19 1.97
N PHE A 71 -2.30 -0.95 2.28
CA PHE A 71 -3.58 -0.66 2.92
C PHE A 71 -4.50 0.21 2.04
N ARG A 72 -4.08 0.52 0.82
CA ARG A 72 -4.85 1.27 -0.17
C ARG A 72 -4.86 0.51 -1.51
N PRO A 73 -5.63 -0.59 -1.62
CA PRO A 73 -5.58 -1.49 -2.78
C PRO A 73 -5.97 -0.81 -4.10
N ASP A 74 -6.87 0.17 -4.04
CA ASP A 74 -7.30 0.96 -5.21
C ASP A 74 -6.57 2.31 -5.31
N GLY A 75 -5.58 2.54 -4.44
CA GLY A 75 -4.83 3.79 -4.35
C GLY A 75 -3.66 3.85 -5.33
N ILE A 76 -3.36 5.05 -5.79
CA ILE A 76 -2.14 5.35 -6.54
C ILE A 76 -1.20 6.13 -5.62
N GLN A 77 0.09 5.76 -5.61
CA GLN A 77 1.12 6.52 -4.93
C GLN A 77 2.11 7.09 -5.92
N ILE A 78 2.42 8.37 -5.74
CA ILE A 78 3.39 9.10 -6.55
C ILE A 78 4.57 9.44 -5.66
N VAL A 79 5.77 8.97 -6.03
CA VAL A 79 7.02 9.28 -5.35
C VAL A 79 7.89 10.11 -6.28
N ILE A 80 8.19 11.33 -5.86
CA ILE A 80 9.04 12.26 -6.63
C ILE A 80 10.48 12.04 -6.19
N THR A 81 11.36 11.75 -7.15
CA THR A 81 12.79 11.54 -6.90
C THR A 81 13.62 12.48 -7.76
N PRO A 82 14.73 13.04 -7.23
CA PRO A 82 15.56 13.97 -8.00
C PRO A 82 16.42 13.29 -9.08
N LEU A 83 16.60 11.96 -9.02
CA LEU A 83 17.49 11.21 -9.91
C LEU A 83 16.77 10.08 -10.63
N ASN A 84 16.91 10.00 -11.95
CA ASN A 84 16.35 8.93 -12.79
C ASN A 84 16.78 7.53 -12.32
N LEU A 85 18.02 7.38 -11.85
CA LEU A 85 18.54 6.12 -11.32
C LEU A 85 17.74 5.63 -10.11
N LEU A 86 17.31 6.56 -9.24
CA LEU A 86 16.52 6.22 -8.06
C LEU A 86 15.11 5.74 -8.45
N GLY A 87 14.51 6.34 -9.48
CA GLY A 87 13.26 5.85 -10.07
C GLY A 87 13.35 4.39 -10.53
N LYS A 88 14.40 4.04 -11.27
CA LYS A 88 14.65 2.64 -11.70
C LYS A 88 14.85 1.69 -10.51
N GLN A 89 15.61 2.11 -9.49
CA GLN A 89 15.83 1.32 -8.27
C GLN A 89 14.53 1.09 -7.48
N ASN A 90 13.66 2.09 -7.44
CA ASN A 90 12.35 1.98 -6.78
C ASN A 90 11.44 0.99 -7.50
N VAL A 91 11.35 1.05 -8.83
CA VAL A 91 10.58 0.08 -9.63
C VAL A 91 11.08 -1.33 -9.37
N ALA A 92 12.39 -1.58 -9.47
CA ALA A 92 12.97 -2.90 -9.20
C ALA A 92 12.74 -3.39 -7.76
N ALA A 93 12.59 -2.48 -6.79
CA ALA A 93 12.24 -2.85 -5.41
C ALA A 93 10.78 -3.26 -5.26
N LEU A 94 9.87 -2.55 -5.94
CA LEU A 94 8.44 -2.84 -5.93
C LEU A 94 8.10 -4.09 -6.73
N GLU A 95 8.76 -4.32 -7.87
CA GLU A 95 8.63 -5.55 -8.66
C GLU A 95 8.98 -6.80 -7.83
N ARG A 96 10.04 -6.75 -7.02
CA ARG A 96 10.41 -7.83 -6.09
C ARG A 96 9.36 -8.09 -5.02
N ALA A 97 8.55 -7.10 -4.68
CA ALA A 97 7.42 -7.22 -3.77
C ALA A 97 6.10 -7.55 -4.49
N HIS A 98 6.15 -7.83 -5.80
CA HIS A 98 4.99 -8.02 -6.67
C HIS A 98 4.01 -6.84 -6.66
N ILE A 99 4.52 -5.63 -6.40
CA ILE A 99 3.76 -4.38 -6.45
C ILE A 99 4.02 -3.72 -7.79
N PRO A 100 2.98 -3.46 -8.59
CA PRO A 100 3.17 -2.79 -9.86
C PRO A 100 3.64 -1.34 -9.72
N ALA A 101 4.66 -0.97 -10.51
CA ALA A 101 5.22 0.36 -10.49
C ALA A 101 5.78 0.75 -11.87
N ILE A 102 5.82 2.04 -12.14
CA ILE A 102 6.47 2.63 -13.32
C ILE A 102 7.27 3.85 -12.89
N SER A 103 8.43 4.06 -13.50
CA SER A 103 9.23 5.27 -13.34
C SER A 103 9.03 6.15 -14.57
N ILE A 104 8.56 7.38 -14.36
CA ILE A 104 8.42 8.39 -15.41
C ILE A 104 9.57 9.39 -15.30
N SER A 105 10.32 9.58 -16.38
CA SER A 105 11.35 10.60 -16.53
C SER A 105 10.99 11.55 -17.66
N ALA A 106 11.78 12.61 -17.86
CA ALA A 106 11.59 13.53 -18.99
C ALA A 106 11.57 12.80 -20.35
N GLU A 107 12.38 11.75 -20.51
CA GLU A 107 12.47 10.96 -21.74
C GLU A 107 11.26 10.05 -21.96
N THR A 108 10.60 9.61 -20.89
CA THR A 108 9.49 8.64 -20.95
C THR A 108 8.12 9.26 -20.66
N ALA A 109 8.04 10.59 -20.49
CA ALA A 109 6.81 11.31 -20.19
C ALA A 109 5.89 11.43 -21.43
N THR A 110 5.26 10.33 -21.82
CA THR A 110 4.31 10.26 -22.94
C THR A 110 2.90 9.91 -22.43
N PRO A 111 1.82 10.33 -23.12
CA PRO A 111 0.45 9.99 -22.72
C PRO A 111 0.20 8.49 -22.56
N ALA A 112 0.88 7.65 -23.34
CA ALA A 112 0.81 6.20 -23.23
C ALA A 112 1.34 5.70 -21.87
N ASN A 113 2.44 6.27 -21.38
CA ASN A 113 3.04 5.88 -20.10
C ASN A 113 2.30 6.46 -18.88
N PHE A 114 1.54 7.55 -19.07
CA PHE A 114 0.61 8.06 -18.05
C PHE A 114 -0.70 7.29 -18.00
N HIS A 115 -0.99 6.47 -19.01
CA HIS A 115 -2.13 5.58 -18.98
C HIS A 115 -1.79 4.35 -18.12
N VAL A 116 -2.10 4.44 -16.83
CA VAL A 116 -2.07 3.28 -15.94
C VAL A 116 -3.25 2.39 -16.34
N SER A 117 -3.05 1.51 -17.31
CA SER A 117 -3.97 0.40 -17.54
C SER A 117 -3.99 -0.40 -16.25
N THR A 118 -5.06 -0.26 -15.46
CA THR A 118 -5.32 -1.00 -14.22
C THR A 118 -4.77 -2.40 -14.39
N LEU A 119 -3.62 -2.68 -13.78
CA LEU A 119 -2.95 -3.95 -13.96
C LEU A 119 -3.88 -5.00 -13.34
N LYS A 120 -4.65 -5.66 -14.20
CA LYS A 120 -5.54 -6.79 -13.92
C LYS A 120 -4.78 -8.05 -13.46
N ALA A 121 -3.58 -7.88 -12.92
CA ALA A 121 -2.71 -8.91 -12.40
C ALA A 121 -2.43 -8.55 -10.94
N SER A 122 -3.36 -8.78 -10.01
CA SER A 122 -3.15 -9.85 -9.01
C SER A 122 -4.41 -10.23 -8.22
N ARG A 123 -5.62 -9.86 -8.69
CA ARG A 123 -6.87 -10.21 -7.97
C ARG A 123 -7.12 -11.71 -7.85
N LYS A 124 -6.42 -12.54 -8.63
CA LYS A 124 -6.53 -14.01 -8.59
C LYS A 124 -5.68 -14.67 -7.49
N LEU A 125 -4.58 -14.05 -7.02
CA LEU A 125 -3.67 -14.71 -6.07
C LEU A 125 -3.99 -14.44 -4.59
N ILE A 126 -4.68 -13.34 -4.28
CA ILE A 126 -4.98 -12.97 -2.89
C ILE A 126 -6.30 -13.61 -2.41
N GLN A 127 -7.29 -13.83 -3.28
CA GLN A 127 -8.54 -14.51 -2.89
C GLN A 127 -8.33 -16.01 -2.64
N ASP A 128 -7.44 -16.67 -3.38
CA ASP A 128 -7.21 -18.11 -3.22
C ASP A 128 -6.47 -18.45 -1.91
N ASN A 129 -5.67 -17.52 -1.37
CA ASN A 129 -4.90 -17.75 -0.13
C ASN A 129 -5.59 -17.21 1.15
N LEU A 130 -6.55 -16.29 1.04
CA LEU A 130 -7.35 -15.85 2.20
C LEU A 130 -8.55 -16.77 2.50
N THR A 131 -9.03 -17.53 1.51
CA THR A 131 -10.17 -18.45 1.69
C THR A 131 -9.79 -19.73 2.45
N PHE A 132 -8.49 -20.05 2.58
CA PHE A 132 -8.03 -21.30 3.19
C PHE A 132 -7.76 -21.23 4.71
N LYS A 133 -8.00 -20.09 5.40
CA LYS A 133 -7.72 -19.96 6.84
C LYS A 133 -8.86 -19.47 7.74
N LEU A 134 -10.09 -19.37 7.24
CA LEU A 134 -11.28 -19.17 8.07
C LEU A 134 -12.28 -20.30 7.84
N GLY A 135 -11.89 -21.50 8.25
CA GLY A 135 -12.70 -22.70 8.12
C GLY A 135 -12.29 -23.77 9.12
N HIS A 136 -12.48 -23.49 10.42
CA HIS A 136 -12.88 -24.55 11.35
C HIS A 136 -14.26 -24.17 11.87
N PRO A 137 -15.23 -25.09 11.77
CA PRO A 137 -15.72 -25.67 13.01
C PRO A 137 -15.99 -27.19 12.91
N HIS A 138 -16.16 -27.76 14.10
CA HIS A 138 -16.63 -29.10 14.47
C HIS A 138 -15.60 -30.24 14.52
N SER A 139 -15.07 -30.51 15.72
CA SER A 139 -15.74 -31.40 16.69
C SER A 139 -15.36 -31.01 18.11
#